data_AF-A0A1I4EPK9-F1
#
_entry.id   AF-A0A1I4EPK9-F1
#
_cell.length_a   1.000
_cell.length_b   1.000
_cell.length_c   1.000
_cell.angle_alpha   90.00
_cell.angle_beta   90.00
_cell.angle_gamma   90.00
#
_symmetry.space_group_name_H-M   'P 1'
#
loop_
_entity.id
_entity.type
_entity.pdbx_description
1 polymer ?
#
loop_
_entity_poly.entity_id
_entity_poly.type
_entity_poly.pdbx_seq_one_letter_code
_entity_poly.pdbx_strand_id
1 'polypeptide(L)'
;MPRSPAADLAPLIKLLQAGVPPTRAANELARVLAIWTAELKDDAEQLQDRLSGLAEQLTTGIEEMHEGIAEASDKGKPTLRRILATHEAVLDGVRKALEGG
;
A
#
# COMPACT_ATOMS: atom_id res chain seq x y z
N MET A 1 -5.58 0.52 -24.85
CA MET A 1 -6.38 0.76 -23.63
C MET A 1 -5.45 1.36 -22.58
N PRO A 2 -5.84 2.43 -21.86
CA PRO A 2 -5.08 2.90 -20.70
C PRO A 2 -4.97 1.78 -19.67
N ARG A 3 -3.85 1.70 -18.93
CA ARG A 3 -3.71 0.66 -17.90
C ARG A 3 -4.67 0.99 -16.77
N SER A 4 -5.29 -0.04 -16.19
CA SER A 4 -6.19 0.16 -15.06
C SER A 4 -5.36 0.27 -13.77
N PRO A 5 -5.50 1.34 -12.98
CA PRO A 5 -4.80 1.47 -11.70
C PRO A 5 -5.05 0.28 -10.77
N ALA A 6 -6.27 -0.26 -10.77
CA ALA A 6 -6.63 -1.46 -10.00
C ALA A 6 -5.87 -2.71 -10.47
N ALA A 7 -5.63 -2.85 -11.78
CA ALA A 7 -4.85 -3.97 -12.31
C ALA A 7 -3.37 -3.87 -11.94
N ASP A 8 -2.82 -2.65 -11.91
CA ASP A 8 -1.43 -2.45 -11.51
C ASP A 8 -1.22 -2.70 -10.00
N LEU A 9 -2.22 -2.39 -9.16
CA LEU A 9 -2.23 -2.65 -7.71
C LEU A 9 -2.53 -4.10 -7.33
N ALA A 10 -3.17 -4.89 -8.20
CA ALA A 10 -3.61 -6.24 -7.86
C ALA A 10 -2.50 -7.15 -7.28
N PRO A 11 -1.25 -7.13 -7.77
CA PRO A 11 -0.17 -7.90 -7.14
C PRO A 11 0.21 -7.37 -5.75
N LEU A 12 0.24 -6.05 -5.55
CA LEU A 12 0.52 -5.43 -4.25
C LEU A 12 -0.54 -5.83 -3.21
N ILE A 13 -1.82 -5.77 -3.57
CA ILE A 13 -2.94 -6.18 -2.72
C ILE A 13 -2.78 -7.64 -2.25
N LYS A 14 -2.38 -8.55 -3.15
CA LYS A 14 -2.12 -9.96 -2.79
C LYS A 14 -0.99 -10.10 -1.76
N LEU A 15 0.06 -9.29 -1.88
CA LEU A 15 1.18 -9.31 -0.94
C LEU A 15 0.78 -8.77 0.43
N LEU A 16 -0.01 -7.70 0.46
CA LEU A 16 -0.58 -7.11 1.66
C LEU A 16 -1.43 -8.13 2.43
N GLN A 17 -2.35 -8.81 1.74
CA GLN A 17 -3.22 -9.84 2.33
C GLN A 17 -2.45 -11.06 2.86
N ALA A 18 -1.33 -11.42 2.21
CA ALA A 18 -0.49 -12.54 2.61
C ALA A 18 0.43 -12.23 3.81
N GLY A 19 0.55 -10.96 4.23
CA GLY A 19 1.46 -10.54 5.29
C GLY A 19 2.92 -10.90 4.98
N VAL A 20 3.33 -10.73 3.72
CA VAL A 20 4.71 -10.99 3.30
C VAL A 20 5.69 -10.04 4.02
N PRO A 21 7.00 -10.33 4.04
CA PRO A 21 7.98 -9.40 4.59
C PRO A 21 7.82 -7.98 4.00
N PRO A 22 7.87 -6.92 4.83
CA PRO A 22 7.65 -5.54 4.39
C PRO A 22 8.47 -5.12 3.17
N THR A 23 9.71 -5.57 3.08
CA THR A 23 10.61 -5.31 1.94
C THR A 23 10.05 -5.83 0.62
N ARG A 24 9.33 -6.96 0.61
CA ARG A 24 8.73 -7.51 -0.62
C ARG A 24 7.55 -6.67 -1.08
N ALA A 25 6.72 -6.19 -0.16
CA ALA A 25 5.61 -5.29 -0.49
C ALA A 25 6.11 -3.90 -0.94
N ALA A 26 7.16 -3.38 -0.30
CA ALA A 26 7.79 -2.12 -0.70
C ALA A 26 8.39 -2.19 -2.11
N ASN A 27 9.04 -3.29 -2.47
CA ASN A 27 9.54 -3.49 -3.84
C ASN A 27 8.41 -3.53 -4.88
N GLU A 28 7.29 -4.15 -4.52
CA GLU A 28 6.12 -4.18 -5.40
C GLU A 28 5.47 -2.80 -5.55
N LEU A 29 5.40 -2.03 -4.46
CA LEU A 29 4.99 -0.63 -4.52
C LEU A 29 5.93 0.18 -5.44
N ALA A 30 7.24 0.02 -5.34
CA ALA A 30 8.19 0.70 -6.21
C ALA A 30 7.95 0.38 -7.70
N ARG A 31 7.57 -0.87 -8.04
CA ARG A 31 7.15 -1.24 -9.39
C ARG A 31 5.90 -0.49 -9.83
N VAL A 32 4.88 -0.40 -8.96
CA VAL A 32 3.64 0.33 -9.25
C VAL A 32 3.93 1.82 -9.47
N LEU A 33 4.74 2.43 -8.59
CA LEU A 33 5.15 3.82 -8.73
C LEU A 33 5.86 4.07 -10.06
N ALA A 34 6.82 3.22 -10.44
CA ALA A 34 7.51 3.35 -11.71
C ALA A 34 6.55 3.30 -12.92
N ILE A 35 5.50 2.45 -12.86
CA ILE A 35 4.48 2.38 -13.91
C ILE A 35 3.65 3.66 -13.95
N TRP A 36 3.13 4.10 -12.80
CA TRP A 36 2.28 5.28 -12.75
C TRP A 36 3.04 6.56 -13.09
N THR A 37 4.27 6.74 -12.60
CA THR A 37 5.11 7.88 -12.97
C THR A 37 5.41 7.91 -14.46
N ALA A 38 5.64 6.75 -15.10
CA ALA A 38 5.87 6.70 -16.53
C ALA A 38 4.58 6.97 -17.35
N GLU A 39 3.44 6.45 -16.89
CA GLU A 39 2.13 6.65 -17.52
C GLU A 39 1.66 8.11 -17.40
N LEU A 40 1.90 8.72 -16.24
CA LEU A 40 1.40 10.04 -15.84
C LEU A 40 2.48 11.13 -15.81
N LYS A 41 3.55 10.94 -16.60
CA LYS A 41 4.71 11.83 -16.61
C LYS A 41 4.36 13.32 -16.84
N ASP A 42 3.26 13.58 -17.55
CA ASP A 42 2.77 14.92 -17.89
C ASP A 42 1.47 15.28 -17.12
N ASP A 43 1.06 14.44 -16.16
CA ASP A 43 -0.18 14.58 -15.39
C ASP A 43 0.09 14.31 -13.89
N ALA A 44 0.84 15.24 -13.29
CA ALA A 44 1.25 15.14 -11.89
C ALA A 44 0.05 15.21 -10.92
N GLU A 45 -1.02 15.93 -11.29
CA GLU A 45 -2.26 16.01 -10.51
C GLU A 45 -2.93 14.62 -10.43
N GLN A 46 -3.08 13.93 -11.56
CA GLN A 46 -3.61 12.57 -11.55
C GLN A 46 -2.72 11.59 -10.78
N LEU A 47 -1.40 11.77 -10.81
CA LEU A 47 -0.48 10.95 -10.01
C LEU A 47 -0.68 11.20 -8.51
N GLN A 48 -0.77 12.46 -8.09
CA GLN A 48 -1.03 12.83 -6.70
C GLN A 48 -2.39 12.32 -6.22
N ASP A 49 -3.44 12.41 -7.04
CA ASP A 49 -4.76 11.87 -6.72
C ASP A 49 -4.73 10.35 -6.50
N ARG A 50 -4.05 9.60 -7.39
CA ARG A 50 -3.91 8.15 -7.25
C ARG A 50 -3.16 7.77 -5.97
N LEU A 51 -2.07 8.49 -5.66
CA LEU A 51 -1.28 8.25 -4.45
C LEU A 51 -2.04 8.62 -3.18
N SER A 52 -2.78 9.73 -3.20
CA SER A 52 -3.60 10.19 -2.07
C SER A 52 -4.72 9.20 -1.77
N GLY A 53 -5.45 8.75 -2.80
CA GLY A 53 -6.48 7.71 -2.62
C GLY A 53 -5.92 6.39 -2.09
N LEU A 54 -4.72 5.98 -2.52
CA LEU A 54 -4.06 4.81 -1.98
C LEU A 54 -3.64 5.00 -0.50
N ALA A 55 -3.11 6.18 -0.16
CA ALA A 55 -2.73 6.51 1.21
C ALA A 55 -3.92 6.51 2.17
N GLU A 56 -5.06 7.05 1.76
CA GLU A 56 -6.31 7.04 2.52
C GLU A 56 -6.79 5.60 2.78
N GLN A 57 -6.87 4.78 1.73
CA GLN A 57 -7.27 3.37 1.86
C GLN A 57 -6.37 2.58 2.81
N LEU A 58 -5.04 2.76 2.70
CA LEU A 58 -4.08 2.11 3.58
C LEU A 58 -4.20 2.61 5.03
N THR A 59 -4.45 3.91 5.23
CA THR A 59 -4.62 4.50 6.56
C THR A 59 -5.84 3.89 7.26
N THR A 60 -7.00 3.88 6.60
CA THR A 60 -8.22 3.26 7.13
C THR A 60 -8.02 1.77 7.43
N GLY A 61 -7.44 1.01 6.50
CA GLY A 61 -7.18 -0.41 6.73
C GLY A 61 -6.22 -0.69 7.89
N ILE A 62 -5.23 0.19 8.11
CA ILE A 62 -4.31 0.10 9.26
C ILE A 62 -5.05 0.37 10.57
N GLU A 63 -5.90 1.40 10.62
CA GLU A 63 -6.72 1.71 11.79
C GLU A 63 -7.62 0.51 12.18
N GLU A 64 -8.33 -0.06 11.21
CA GLU A 64 -9.14 -1.27 11.40
C GLU A 64 -8.30 -2.47 11.90
N MET A 65 -7.07 -2.63 11.40
CA MET A 65 -6.16 -3.68 11.88
C MET A 65 -5.70 -3.46 13.31
N HIS A 66 -5.45 -2.22 13.72
CA HIS A 66 -5.08 -1.91 15.10
C HIS A 66 -6.22 -2.30 16.06
N GLU A 67 -7.47 -1.97 15.71
CA GLU A 67 -8.65 -2.38 16.47
C GLU A 67 -8.78 -3.92 16.52
N GLY A 68 -8.68 -4.58 15.37
CA GLY A 68 -8.74 -6.05 15.29
C GLY A 68 -7.62 -6.75 16.08
N ILE A 69 -6.42 -6.17 16.15
CA ILE A 69 -5.31 -6.70 16.97
C ILE A 69 -5.58 -6.55 18.47
N ALA A 70 -6.20 -5.44 18.89
CA ALA A 70 -6.56 -5.22 20.28
C ALA A 70 -7.58 -6.26 20.77
N GLU A 71 -8.52 -6.64 19.91
CA GLU A 71 -9.58 -7.62 20.19
C GLU A 71 -9.16 -9.08 19.96
N ALA A 72 -8.09 -9.32 19.21
CA ALA A 72 -7.64 -10.68 18.89
C ALA A 72 -7.11 -11.45 20.11
N SER A 73 -7.23 -12.78 20.07
CA SER A 73 -6.53 -13.65 21.03
C SER A 73 -5.01 -13.60 20.84
N ASP A 74 -4.24 -13.85 21.90
CA ASP A 74 -2.77 -13.79 21.87
C ASP A 74 -2.14 -14.72 20.83
N LYS A 75 -2.81 -15.83 20.47
CA LYS A 75 -2.35 -16.74 19.41
C LYS A 75 -2.48 -16.15 18.01
N GLY A 76 -3.44 -15.25 17.78
CA GLY A 76 -3.68 -14.59 16.48
C GLY A 76 -2.88 -13.30 16.27
N LYS A 77 -2.52 -12.61 17.35
CA LYS A 77 -1.80 -11.32 17.32
C LYS A 77 -0.50 -11.34 16.49
N PRO A 78 0.37 -12.37 16.53
CA PRO A 78 1.62 -12.36 15.76
C PRO A 78 1.40 -12.30 14.24
N THR A 79 0.38 -12.98 13.73
CA THR A 79 0.05 -12.95 12.29
C THR A 79 -0.52 -11.59 11.89
N LEU A 80 -1.46 -11.06 12.68
CA LEU A 80 -2.05 -9.75 12.42
C LEU A 80 -1.01 -8.62 12.48
N ARG A 81 -0.10 -8.65 13.46
CA ARG A 81 1.01 -7.67 13.54
C ARG A 81 1.94 -7.73 12.34
N ARG A 82 2.16 -8.91 11.76
CA ARG A 82 2.97 -9.06 10.55
C ARG A 82 2.28 -8.43 9.35
N ILE A 83 0.98 -8.70 9.20
CA ILE A 83 0.16 -8.09 8.14
C ILE A 83 0.13 -6.57 8.29
N LEU A 84 -0.07 -6.07 9.51
CA LEU A 84 -0.01 -4.65 9.84
C LEU A 84 1.32 -4.02 9.41
N ALA A 85 2.46 -4.62 9.82
CA ALA A 85 3.78 -4.12 9.45
C ALA A 85 3.99 -4.07 7.92
N THR A 86 3.41 -5.01 7.16
CA THR A 86 3.43 -4.98 5.70
C THR A 86 2.64 -3.77 5.16
N HIS A 87 1.47 -3.46 5.73
CA HIS A 87 0.65 -2.31 5.31
C HIS A 87 1.33 -0.99 5.68
N GLU A 88 1.87 -0.87 6.89
CA GLU A 88 2.59 0.31 7.36
C GLU A 88 3.78 0.66 6.45
N ALA A 89 4.55 -0.35 6.02
CA ALA A 89 5.68 -0.13 5.12
C ALA A 89 5.27 0.33 3.72
N VAL A 90 4.11 -0.14 3.23
CA VAL A 90 3.56 0.33 1.95
C VAL A 90 3.06 1.77 2.11
N LEU A 91 2.34 2.09 3.19
CA LEU A 91 1.88 3.46 3.47
C LEU A 91 3.04 4.44 3.59
N ASP A 92 4.12 4.06 4.28
CA ASP A 92 5.36 4.86 4.37
C ASP A 92 5.96 5.12 2.98
N GLY A 93 6.01 4.09 2.12
CA GLY A 93 6.46 4.26 0.73
C GLY A 93 5.56 5.19 -0.10
N VAL A 94 4.24 5.13 0.08
CA VAL A 94 3.29 6.02 -0.60
C VAL A 94 3.45 7.47 -0.12
N ARG A 95 3.59 7.69 1.19
CA ARG A 95 3.82 9.02 1.77
C ARG A 95 5.11 9.65 1.26
N LYS A 96 6.19 8.87 1.19
CA LYS A 96 7.45 9.31 0.59
C LYS A 96 7.30 9.72 -0.88
N ALA A 97 6.47 9.01 -1.64
CA ALA A 97 6.18 9.37 -3.03
C ALA A 97 5.34 10.65 -3.14
N LEU A 98 4.44 10.91 -2.19
CA LEU A 98 3.66 12.15 -2.11
C LEU A 98 4.51 13.37 -1.72
N GLU A 99 5.46 13.19 -0.79
CA GLU A 99 6.36 14.27 -0.33
C GLU A 99 7.44 14.64 -1.36
N GLY A 100 7.78 13.70 -2.26
CA GLY A 100 8.81 13.89 -3.29
C GLY A 100 8.28 14.19 -4.70
N GLY A 101 6.97 14.36 -4.87
CA GLY A 101 6.29 14.66 -6.13
C GLY A 101 6.23 16.15 -6.45
#